data_AF-A0A6S6Z2B4-F1
#
_entry.id   AF-A0A6S6Z2B4-F1
#
_cell.length_a   1.000
_cell.length_b   1.000
_cell.length_c   1.000
_cell.angle_alpha   90.00
_cell.angle_beta   90.00
_cell.angle_gamma   90.00
#
_symmetry.space_group_name_H-M   'P 1'
#
loop_
_entity.id
_entity.type
_entity.pdbx_description
1 polymer ?
#
loop_
_entity_poly.entity_id
_entity_poly.type
_entity_poly.pdbx_seq_one_letter_code
_entity_poly.pdbx_strand_id
1 'polypeptide(L)'
;MGEHSLESPRQYFERLQARLETENARLQQWGAVEAEYQRKYTEGLVPLETQLQELRMKLVLCFDHAHKNMGLSKAEREFVSELVTEFSEELLLLAEKGELPAGCDAERLKTLYKKHSGADYDVAAVEETEVAKAELIEALELDRDTDLSTFTPAQLLRIIQDQAEDDEDAEELLAVARAATRSTTPNAVVWQAMQDEEAARRQQGTADLTPVGEVADDGLAKANATLQAQLDEVLHQASYAEEGFKLRYDLDPFASFDPDTVLEDLDADIEDIQEYIRELEHEVMQFSDQALLKGWLKAMKREIAAIERREGREG
;
A
#
# COMPACT_ATOMS: atom_id res chain seq x y z
N MET A 1 9.44 -12.83 -44.95
CA MET A 1 8.84 -14.16 -44.72
C MET A 1 8.07 -14.03 -43.43
N GLY A 2 6.77 -14.26 -43.46
CA GLY A 2 5.89 -13.99 -42.31
C GLY A 2 6.23 -14.92 -41.16
N GLU A 3 6.54 -14.35 -40.00
CA GLU A 3 6.47 -15.03 -38.72
C GLU A 3 5.00 -15.36 -38.47
N HIS A 4 4.56 -16.51 -38.99
CA HIS A 4 3.28 -17.09 -38.63
C HIS A 4 3.43 -17.74 -37.26
N SER A 5 2.58 -17.32 -36.33
CA SER A 5 2.48 -17.80 -34.95
C SER A 5 2.76 -19.31 -34.83
N LEU A 6 3.69 -19.69 -33.93
CA LEU A 6 4.21 -21.06 -33.77
C LEU A 6 3.22 -22.03 -33.09
N GLU A 7 2.07 -21.55 -32.62
CA GLU A 7 1.10 -22.31 -31.82
C GLU A 7 -0.08 -22.81 -32.69
N SER A 8 -0.32 -24.11 -32.70
CA SER A 8 -1.52 -24.68 -33.36
C SER A 8 -2.80 -24.37 -32.57
N PRO A 9 -4.00 -24.35 -33.20
CA PRO A 9 -5.26 -24.08 -32.51
C PRO A 9 -5.54 -25.00 -31.31
N ARG A 10 -5.05 -26.25 -31.35
CA ARG A 10 -5.16 -27.22 -30.27
C ARG A 10 -4.21 -26.91 -29.12
N GLN A 11 -2.97 -26.51 -29.42
CA GLN A 11 -2.03 -26.07 -28.39
C GLN A 11 -2.52 -24.80 -27.68
N TYR A 12 -3.07 -23.85 -28.44
CA TYR A 12 -3.69 -22.65 -27.86
C TYR A 12 -4.86 -22.99 -26.93
N PHE A 13 -5.73 -23.93 -27.35
CA PHE A 13 -6.82 -24.44 -26.53
C PHE A 13 -6.31 -25.02 -25.20
N GLU A 14 -5.32 -25.91 -25.26
CA GLU A 14 -4.74 -26.55 -24.07
C GLU A 14 -4.07 -25.54 -23.13
N ARG A 15 -3.37 -24.54 -23.69
CA ARG A 15 -2.78 -23.45 -22.91
C ARG A 15 -3.83 -22.59 -22.21
N LEU A 16 -4.90 -22.23 -22.91
CA LEU A 16 -6.01 -21.48 -22.32
C LEU A 16 -6.70 -22.26 -21.20
N GLN A 17 -6.93 -23.57 -21.39
CA GLN A 17 -7.48 -24.43 -20.33
C GLN A 17 -6.57 -24.46 -19.10
N ALA A 18 -5.27 -24.72 -19.28
CA ALA A 18 -4.33 -24.76 -18.17
C ALA A 18 -4.23 -23.42 -17.43
N ARG A 19 -4.24 -22.29 -18.17
CA ARG A 19 -4.24 -20.96 -17.53
C ARG A 19 -5.55 -20.69 -16.80
N LEU A 20 -6.69 -21.02 -17.39
CA LEU A 20 -8.01 -20.87 -16.76
C LEU A 20 -8.13 -21.71 -15.49
N GLU A 21 -7.61 -22.94 -15.48
CA GLU A 21 -7.55 -23.79 -14.28
C GLU A 21 -6.70 -23.14 -13.17
N THR A 22 -5.54 -22.59 -13.54
CA THR A 22 -4.63 -21.90 -12.60
C THR A 22 -5.31 -20.67 -11.98
N GLU A 23 -5.90 -19.81 -12.79
CA GLU A 23 -6.54 -18.58 -12.30
C GLU A 23 -7.82 -18.86 -11.50
N ASN A 24 -8.56 -19.91 -11.86
CA ASN A 24 -9.71 -20.35 -11.05
C ASN A 24 -9.27 -20.86 -9.67
N ALA A 25 -8.15 -21.59 -9.60
CA ALA A 25 -7.59 -22.00 -8.32
C ALA A 25 -7.19 -20.78 -7.47
N ARG A 26 -6.52 -19.80 -8.07
CA ARG A 26 -6.16 -18.52 -7.41
C ARG A 26 -7.38 -17.78 -6.89
N LEU A 27 -8.43 -17.65 -7.70
CA LEU A 27 -9.68 -17.01 -7.28
C LEU A 27 -10.36 -17.76 -6.12
N GLN A 28 -10.33 -19.10 -6.14
CA GLN A 28 -10.86 -19.91 -5.04
C GLN A 28 -10.05 -19.75 -3.75
N GLN A 29 -8.72 -19.65 -3.85
CA GLN A 29 -7.84 -19.43 -2.70
C GLN A 29 -8.14 -18.09 -2.02
N TRP A 30 -8.33 -17.01 -2.79
CA TRP A 30 -8.78 -15.72 -2.25
C TRP A 30 -10.08 -15.85 -1.44
N GLY A 31 -11.06 -16.60 -1.96
CA GLY A 31 -12.31 -16.85 -1.24
C GLY A 31 -12.14 -17.71 0.02
N ALA A 32 -11.17 -18.61 0.04
CA ALA A 32 -10.88 -19.49 1.16
C ALA A 32 -10.12 -18.79 2.30
N VAL A 33 -9.20 -17.89 1.96
CA VAL A 33 -8.32 -17.21 2.93
C VAL A 33 -8.99 -16.06 3.66
N GLU A 34 -9.98 -15.41 3.04
CA GLU A 34 -10.61 -14.18 3.52
C GLU A 34 -11.07 -14.26 4.99
N ALA A 35 -11.83 -15.30 5.36
CA ALA A 35 -12.42 -15.39 6.70
C ALA A 35 -11.35 -15.59 7.79
N GLU A 36 -10.29 -16.35 7.49
CA GLU A 36 -9.19 -16.58 8.42
C GLU A 36 -8.30 -15.35 8.56
N TYR A 37 -7.97 -14.71 7.42
CA TYR A 37 -7.21 -13.47 7.40
C TYR A 37 -7.94 -12.37 8.17
N GLN A 38 -9.23 -12.16 7.90
CA GLN A 38 -10.04 -11.16 8.61
C GLN A 38 -10.01 -11.33 10.12
N ARG A 39 -10.20 -12.58 10.60
CA ARG A 39 -10.18 -12.89 12.03
C ARG A 39 -8.82 -12.54 12.62
N LYS A 40 -7.74 -13.00 11.99
CA LYS A 40 -6.37 -12.82 12.48
C LYS A 40 -5.94 -11.34 12.43
N TYR A 41 -6.30 -10.63 11.38
CA TYR A 41 -6.10 -9.19 11.26
C TYR A 41 -6.81 -8.44 12.41
N THR A 42 -8.11 -8.72 12.61
CA THR A 42 -8.93 -8.02 13.61
C THR A 42 -8.54 -8.37 15.04
N GLU A 43 -8.23 -9.63 15.33
CA GLU A 43 -7.92 -10.11 16.69
C GLU A 43 -6.44 -9.96 17.05
N GLY A 44 -5.55 -9.99 16.06
CA GLY A 44 -4.10 -9.98 16.22
C GLY A 44 -3.48 -8.62 15.91
N LEU A 45 -3.61 -8.17 14.66
CA LEU A 45 -2.89 -6.99 14.15
C LEU A 45 -3.50 -5.66 14.62
N VAL A 46 -4.81 -5.46 14.46
CA VAL A 46 -5.49 -4.19 14.79
C VAL A 46 -5.23 -3.69 16.22
N PRO A 47 -5.26 -4.54 17.27
CA PRO A 47 -4.91 -4.10 18.63
C PRO A 47 -3.46 -3.64 18.76
N LEU A 48 -2.53 -4.28 18.05
CA LEU A 48 -1.12 -3.93 18.05
C LEU A 48 -0.89 -2.61 17.33
N GLU A 49 -1.50 -2.41 16.16
CA GLU A 49 -1.46 -1.13 15.44
C GLU A 49 -1.99 0.00 16.33
N THR A 50 -3.11 -0.22 17.02
CA THR A 50 -3.67 0.74 17.97
C THR A 50 -2.64 1.10 19.06
N GLN A 51 -1.99 0.09 19.66
CA GLN A 51 -0.96 0.29 20.68
C GLN A 51 0.26 1.04 20.12
N LEU A 52 0.71 0.70 18.92
CA LEU A 52 1.81 1.37 18.24
C LEU A 52 1.51 2.84 18.00
N GLN A 53 0.33 3.16 17.47
CA GLN A 53 -0.07 4.55 17.22
C GLN A 53 -0.22 5.36 18.52
N GLU A 54 -0.71 4.75 19.60
CA GLU A 54 -0.70 5.39 20.92
C GLU A 54 0.73 5.65 21.44
N LEU A 55 1.68 4.76 21.14
CA LEU A 55 3.10 4.96 21.48
C LEU A 55 3.73 6.06 20.63
N ARG A 56 3.44 6.13 19.32
CA ARG A 56 3.86 7.24 18.46
C ARG A 56 3.33 8.58 18.96
N MET A 57 2.07 8.65 19.41
CA MET A 57 1.55 9.86 20.05
C MET A 57 2.32 10.21 21.33
N LYS A 58 2.67 9.23 22.17
CA LYS A 58 3.51 9.48 23.36
C LYS A 58 4.90 10.00 22.96
N LEU A 59 5.52 9.47 21.91
CA LEU A 59 6.81 9.93 21.38
C LEU A 59 6.73 11.40 20.96
N VAL A 60 5.73 11.76 20.16
CA VAL A 60 5.48 13.15 19.74
C VAL A 60 5.43 14.10 20.96
N LEU A 61 4.73 13.69 22.03
CA LEU A 61 4.65 14.48 23.26
C LEU A 61 5.98 14.54 24.03
N CYS A 62 6.69 13.42 24.13
CA CYS A 62 8.01 13.34 24.77
C CYS A 62 9.01 14.25 24.04
N PHE A 63 9.00 14.25 22.71
CA PHE A 63 9.88 15.06 21.88
C PHE A 63 9.54 16.55 21.96
N ASP A 64 8.25 16.96 21.92
CA ASP A 64 7.87 18.36 22.17
C ASP A 64 8.36 18.84 23.55
N HIS A 65 8.22 18.00 24.57
CA HIS A 65 8.70 18.31 25.91
C HIS A 65 10.23 18.44 25.94
N ALA A 66 10.95 17.49 25.34
CA ALA A 66 12.40 17.47 25.30
C ALA A 66 12.99 18.69 24.58
N HIS A 67 12.39 19.06 23.45
CA HIS A 67 12.75 20.23 22.67
C HIS A 67 12.76 21.51 23.54
N LYS A 68 11.77 21.65 24.43
CA LYS A 68 11.63 22.80 25.33
C LYS A 68 12.49 22.70 26.59
N ASN A 69 12.52 21.52 27.23
CA ASN A 69 12.87 21.41 28.66
C ASN A 69 14.11 20.56 28.97
N MET A 70 14.67 19.81 28.02
CA MET A 70 15.73 18.81 28.30
C MET A 70 17.14 19.24 27.84
N GLY A 71 17.44 20.54 27.88
CA GLY A 71 18.82 21.03 27.65
C GLY A 71 19.46 20.55 26.34
N LEU A 72 18.65 20.29 25.30
CA LEU A 72 19.11 19.83 24.00
C LEU A 72 19.96 20.91 23.30
N SER A 73 20.99 20.48 22.58
CA SER A 73 21.76 21.34 21.67
C SER A 73 20.91 21.77 20.48
N LYS A 74 21.38 22.73 19.68
CA LYS A 74 20.66 23.18 18.48
C LYS A 74 20.39 22.02 17.51
N ALA A 75 21.40 21.21 17.19
CA ALA A 75 21.27 20.08 16.27
C ALA A 75 20.43 18.93 16.84
N GLU A 76 20.38 18.76 18.17
CA GLU A 76 19.48 17.80 18.83
C GLU A 76 18.02 18.31 18.75
N ARG A 77 17.78 19.61 18.93
CA ARG A 77 16.43 20.20 18.81
C ARG A 77 15.87 20.15 17.39
N GLU A 78 16.72 20.41 16.40
CA GLU A 78 16.35 20.33 14.99
C GLU A 78 15.87 18.91 14.64
N PHE A 79 16.64 17.90 15.00
CA PHE A 79 16.26 16.50 14.78
C PHE A 79 15.02 16.07 15.55
N VAL A 80 14.87 16.53 16.79
CA VAL A 80 13.63 16.28 17.56
C VAL A 80 12.43 16.94 16.90
N SER A 81 12.59 18.10 16.24
CA SER A 81 11.50 18.73 15.48
C SER A 81 11.17 17.98 14.19
N GLU A 82 12.17 17.41 13.51
CA GLU A 82 11.97 16.52 12.36
C GLU A 82 11.13 15.31 12.80
N LEU A 83 11.55 14.60 13.85
CA LEU A 83 10.80 13.43 14.39
C LEU A 83 9.38 13.78 14.84
N VAL A 84 9.16 14.95 15.46
CA VAL A 84 7.79 15.38 15.80
C VAL A 84 6.96 15.63 14.55
N THR A 85 7.54 16.20 13.51
CA THR A 85 6.85 16.51 12.26
C THR A 85 6.43 15.22 11.57
N GLU A 86 7.37 14.30 11.37
CA GLU A 86 7.18 12.99 10.72
C GLU A 86 6.12 12.14 11.43
N PHE A 87 6.28 11.89 12.75
CA PHE A 87 5.29 11.10 13.49
C PHE A 87 3.93 11.79 13.60
N SER A 88 3.88 13.14 13.58
CA SER A 88 2.59 13.83 13.56
C SER A 88 1.90 13.68 12.22
N GLU A 89 2.64 13.73 11.13
CA GLU A 89 2.14 13.54 9.77
C GLU A 89 1.57 12.13 9.58
N GLU A 90 2.30 11.08 9.97
CA GLU A 90 1.80 9.69 9.92
C GLU A 90 0.47 9.52 10.68
N LEU A 91 0.37 10.08 11.88
CA LEU A 91 -0.86 10.02 12.68
C LEU A 91 -1.99 10.86 12.08
N LEU A 92 -1.68 12.00 11.46
CA LEU A 92 -2.68 12.86 10.81
C LEU A 92 -3.24 12.21 9.54
N LEU A 93 -2.42 11.45 8.80
CA LEU A 93 -2.90 10.64 7.68
C LEU A 93 -3.93 9.59 8.12
N LEU A 94 -3.69 8.92 9.25
CA LEU A 94 -4.69 8.01 9.84
C LEU A 94 -5.96 8.76 10.26
N ALA A 95 -5.81 10.00 10.75
CA ALA A 95 -6.95 10.83 11.14
C ALA A 95 -7.85 11.21 9.96
N GLU A 96 -7.26 11.46 8.78
CA GLU A 96 -8.01 11.74 7.54
C GLU A 96 -8.89 10.57 7.13
N LYS A 97 -8.40 9.33 7.28
CA LYS A 97 -9.18 8.11 7.02
C LYS A 97 -10.15 7.74 8.15
N GLY A 98 -10.11 8.43 9.28
CA GLY A 98 -10.93 8.13 10.46
C GLY A 98 -10.44 6.93 11.28
N GLU A 99 -9.18 6.56 11.13
CA GLU A 99 -8.53 5.39 11.73
C GLU A 99 -7.65 5.75 12.94
N LEU A 100 -7.59 7.05 13.29
CA LEU A 100 -6.83 7.52 14.44
C LEU A 100 -7.39 6.92 15.76
N PRO A 101 -6.54 6.32 16.62
CA PRO A 101 -6.98 5.80 17.92
C PRO A 101 -7.63 6.87 18.81
N ALA A 102 -8.59 6.47 19.63
CA ALA A 102 -9.33 7.38 20.52
C ALA A 102 -8.43 8.12 21.54
N GLY A 103 -7.24 7.60 21.84
CA GLY A 103 -6.24 8.24 22.70
C GLY A 103 -5.47 9.38 22.03
N CYS A 104 -5.60 9.56 20.72
CA CYS A 104 -4.85 10.53 19.93
C CYS A 104 -5.75 11.69 19.50
N ASP A 105 -5.26 12.92 19.67
CA ASP A 105 -5.99 14.15 19.39
C ASP A 105 -5.43 14.80 18.12
N ALA A 106 -6.21 14.75 17.03
CA ALA A 106 -5.82 15.30 15.73
C ALA A 106 -5.56 16.81 15.76
N GLU A 107 -6.34 17.60 16.50
CA GLU A 107 -6.13 19.06 16.59
C GLU A 107 -4.83 19.38 17.35
N ARG A 108 -4.53 18.58 18.37
CA ARG A 108 -3.24 18.66 19.06
C ARG A 108 -2.09 18.29 18.14
N LEU A 109 -2.22 17.24 17.33
CA LEU A 109 -1.22 16.84 16.34
C LEU A 109 -0.97 17.95 15.32
N LYS A 110 -2.01 18.54 14.72
CA LYS A 110 -1.88 19.70 13.82
C LYS A 110 -1.15 20.88 14.47
N THR A 111 -1.45 21.14 15.75
CA THR A 111 -0.77 22.19 16.52
C THR A 111 0.72 21.90 16.71
N LEU A 112 1.08 20.64 17.01
CA LEU A 112 2.46 20.21 17.19
C LEU A 112 3.23 20.19 15.87
N TYR A 113 2.64 19.64 14.82
CA TYR A 113 3.16 19.71 13.45
C TYR A 113 3.49 21.15 13.08
N LYS A 114 2.51 22.06 13.14
CA LYS A 114 2.71 23.48 12.81
C LYS A 114 3.79 24.16 13.65
N LYS A 115 3.91 23.76 14.90
CA LYS A 115 4.95 24.29 15.80
C LYS A 115 6.36 23.86 15.38
N HIS A 116 6.52 22.64 14.87
CA HIS A 116 7.82 22.03 14.59
C HIS A 116 8.24 22.15 13.12
N SER A 117 7.30 22.03 12.17
CA SER A 117 7.54 22.23 10.73
C SER A 117 7.43 23.70 10.30
N GLY A 118 6.62 24.49 11.00
CA GLY A 118 6.25 25.84 10.60
C GLY A 118 5.17 25.92 9.51
N ALA A 119 4.70 24.78 9.01
CA ALA A 119 3.67 24.67 7.97
C ALA A 119 2.30 24.31 8.55
N ASP A 120 1.23 24.67 7.85
CA ASP A 120 -0.11 24.20 8.16
C ASP A 120 -0.31 22.84 7.50
N TYR A 121 -0.63 21.80 8.27
CA TYR A 121 -0.68 20.43 7.76
C TYR A 121 -1.69 20.27 6.62
N ASP A 122 -2.90 20.83 6.76
CA ASP A 122 -3.95 20.69 5.75
C ASP A 122 -3.55 21.34 4.41
N VAL A 123 -2.71 22.37 4.45
CA VAL A 123 -2.16 23.01 3.25
C VAL A 123 -0.99 22.19 2.70
N ALA A 124 -0.07 21.77 3.57
CA ALA A 124 1.13 21.03 3.18
C ALA A 124 0.76 19.68 2.52
N ALA A 125 -0.20 18.95 3.10
CA ALA A 125 -0.64 17.66 2.57
C ALA A 125 -1.27 17.79 1.17
N VAL A 126 -2.05 18.84 0.93
CA VAL A 126 -2.62 19.11 -0.41
C VAL A 126 -1.51 19.49 -1.38
N GLU A 127 -0.60 20.38 -1.00
CA GLU A 127 0.50 20.81 -1.85
C GLU A 127 1.40 19.62 -2.23
N GLU A 128 1.74 18.76 -1.29
CA GLU A 128 2.54 17.55 -1.51
C GLU A 128 1.88 16.60 -2.52
N THR A 129 0.60 16.29 -2.32
CA THR A 129 -0.15 15.41 -3.24
C THR A 129 -0.25 16.03 -4.64
N GLU A 130 -0.48 17.34 -4.76
CA GLU A 130 -0.54 18.00 -6.08
C GLU A 130 0.82 18.07 -6.78
N VAL A 131 1.91 18.25 -6.02
CA VAL A 131 3.27 18.17 -6.56
C VAL A 131 3.56 16.76 -7.07
N ALA A 132 3.28 15.73 -6.28
CA ALA A 132 3.48 14.33 -6.68
C ALA A 132 2.65 13.96 -7.92
N LYS A 133 1.41 14.45 -8.03
CA LYS A 133 0.59 14.26 -9.24
C LYS A 133 1.22 14.88 -10.48
N ALA A 134 1.71 16.12 -10.37
CA ALA A 134 2.35 16.80 -11.49
C ALA A 134 3.63 16.08 -11.94
N GLU A 135 4.43 15.65 -10.97
CA GLU A 135 5.65 14.87 -11.20
C GLU A 135 5.35 13.53 -11.88
N LEU A 136 4.36 12.77 -11.37
CA LEU A 136 3.96 11.50 -11.98
C LEU A 136 3.45 11.68 -13.42
N ILE A 137 2.62 12.69 -13.67
CA ILE A 137 2.10 12.98 -15.03
C ILE A 137 3.24 13.30 -15.98
N GLU A 138 4.23 14.08 -15.54
CA GLU A 138 5.40 14.40 -16.34
C GLU A 138 6.27 13.17 -16.60
N ALA A 139 6.58 12.40 -15.56
CA ALA A 139 7.45 11.22 -15.64
C ALA A 139 6.84 10.10 -16.51
N LEU A 140 5.52 9.91 -16.44
CA LEU A 140 4.80 8.94 -17.28
C LEU A 140 4.41 9.48 -18.66
N GLU A 141 4.89 10.67 -19.04
CA GLU A 141 4.57 11.34 -20.31
C GLU A 141 3.05 11.44 -20.60
N LEU A 142 2.24 11.58 -19.56
CA LEU A 142 0.78 11.69 -19.68
C LEU A 142 0.38 13.13 -20.07
N ASP A 143 -0.83 13.29 -20.60
CA ASP A 143 -1.37 14.62 -20.86
C ASP A 143 -1.42 15.43 -19.55
N ARG A 144 -1.00 16.70 -19.57
CA ARG A 144 -0.94 17.56 -18.37
C ARG A 144 -2.25 17.65 -17.58
N ASP A 145 -3.38 17.54 -18.28
CA ASP A 145 -4.72 17.61 -17.68
C ASP A 145 -5.29 16.21 -17.35
N THR A 146 -4.44 15.18 -17.32
CA THR A 146 -4.84 13.80 -16.98
C THR A 146 -5.35 13.73 -15.56
N ASP A 147 -6.56 13.22 -15.39
CA ASP A 147 -7.12 12.91 -14.08
C ASP A 147 -6.65 11.51 -13.64
N LEU A 148 -5.66 11.46 -12.75
CA LEU A 148 -5.10 10.20 -12.23
C LEU A 148 -6.15 9.35 -11.48
N SER A 149 -7.25 9.93 -11.01
CA SER A 149 -8.33 9.18 -10.35
C SER A 149 -9.14 8.30 -11.32
N THR A 150 -8.94 8.47 -12.63
CA THR A 150 -9.57 7.63 -13.66
C THR A 150 -8.89 6.27 -13.83
N PHE A 151 -7.68 6.10 -13.29
CA PHE A 151 -6.95 4.84 -13.34
C PHE A 151 -7.13 4.05 -12.04
N THR A 152 -7.25 2.73 -12.16
CA THR A 152 -7.07 1.87 -11.00
C THR A 152 -5.58 1.76 -10.65
N PRO A 153 -5.23 1.43 -9.39
CA PRO A 153 -3.83 1.20 -9.03
C PRO A 153 -3.15 0.13 -9.91
N ALA A 154 -3.86 -0.93 -10.29
CA ALA A 154 -3.35 -1.96 -11.18
C ALA A 154 -3.07 -1.43 -12.61
N GLN A 155 -3.88 -0.49 -13.10
CA GLN A 155 -3.62 0.17 -14.39
C GLN A 155 -2.40 1.09 -14.33
N LEU A 156 -2.28 1.89 -13.26
CA LEU A 156 -1.10 2.73 -13.05
C LEU A 156 0.17 1.90 -12.88
N LEU A 157 0.12 0.82 -12.09
CA LEU A 157 1.23 -0.11 -11.91
C LEU A 157 1.74 -0.64 -13.26
N ARG A 158 0.81 -1.03 -14.14
CA ARG A 158 1.16 -1.49 -15.48
C ARG A 158 1.82 -0.40 -16.33
N ILE A 159 1.29 0.83 -16.30
CA ILE A 159 1.88 1.95 -17.03
C ILE A 159 3.30 2.21 -16.53
N ILE A 160 3.51 2.23 -15.21
CA ILE A 160 4.82 2.39 -14.58
C ILE A 160 5.76 1.27 -15.02
N GLN A 161 5.34 0.01 -14.93
CA GLN A 161 6.16 -1.14 -15.35
C GLN A 161 6.51 -1.13 -16.84
N ASP A 162 5.61 -0.63 -17.69
CA ASP A 162 5.84 -0.54 -19.13
C ASP A 162 6.79 0.63 -19.51
N GLN A 163 6.88 1.67 -18.66
CA GLN A 163 7.69 2.87 -18.91
C GLN A 163 9.02 2.90 -18.16
N ALA A 164 9.11 2.21 -17.02
CA ALA A 164 10.29 2.23 -16.18
C ALA A 164 11.52 1.68 -16.93
N GLU A 165 12.66 2.37 -16.78
CA GLU A 165 13.90 1.95 -17.44
C GLU A 165 14.52 0.72 -16.77
N ASP A 166 14.42 0.65 -15.44
CA ASP A 166 14.89 -0.43 -14.58
C ASP A 166 14.07 -0.52 -13.28
N ASP A 167 14.49 -1.41 -12.38
CA ASP A 167 13.79 -1.65 -11.11
C ASP A 167 13.88 -0.45 -10.15
N GLU A 168 14.96 0.35 -10.21
CA GLU A 168 15.14 1.54 -9.35
C GLU A 168 14.20 2.67 -9.79
N ASP A 169 14.15 2.94 -11.10
CA ASP A 169 13.20 3.89 -11.69
C ASP A 169 11.74 3.48 -11.43
N ALA A 170 11.43 2.18 -11.50
CA ALA A 170 10.11 1.67 -11.13
C ALA A 170 9.78 1.95 -9.66
N GLU A 171 10.72 1.75 -8.74
CA GLU A 171 10.53 2.04 -7.31
C GLU A 171 10.32 3.54 -7.04
N GLU A 172 11.09 4.41 -7.70
CA GLU A 172 10.91 5.86 -7.63
C GLU A 172 9.53 6.29 -8.14
N LEU A 173 9.14 5.83 -9.34
CA LEU A 173 7.81 6.11 -9.92
C LEU A 173 6.68 5.59 -9.02
N LEU A 174 6.84 4.43 -8.39
CA LEU A 174 5.87 3.89 -7.45
C LEU A 174 5.79 4.73 -6.16
N ALA A 175 6.90 5.26 -5.66
CA ALA A 175 6.89 6.18 -4.52
C ALA A 175 6.11 7.46 -4.84
N VAL A 176 6.37 8.06 -6.02
CA VAL A 176 5.62 9.23 -6.51
C VAL A 176 4.14 8.87 -6.73
N ALA A 177 3.84 7.69 -7.27
CA ALA A 177 2.48 7.23 -7.49
C ALA A 177 1.69 7.10 -6.19
N ARG A 178 2.27 6.50 -5.13
CA ARG A 178 1.65 6.41 -3.81
C ARG A 178 1.29 7.78 -3.24
N ALA A 179 2.19 8.76 -3.37
CA ALA A 179 1.95 10.13 -2.92
C ALA A 179 0.86 10.84 -3.78
N ALA A 180 0.89 10.64 -5.10
CA ALA A 180 -0.05 11.23 -6.05
C ALA A 180 -1.49 10.68 -5.90
N THR A 181 -1.61 9.37 -5.61
CA THR A 181 -2.90 8.68 -5.45
C THR A 181 -3.36 8.61 -4.00
N ARG A 182 -2.68 9.32 -3.08
CA ARG A 182 -3.08 9.37 -1.67
C ARG A 182 -4.53 9.81 -1.54
N SER A 183 -5.36 8.92 -1.02
CA SER A 183 -6.79 9.15 -0.80
C SER A 183 -7.07 9.38 0.68
N THR A 184 -7.85 10.43 0.97
CA THR A 184 -8.41 10.69 2.30
C THR A 184 -9.77 10.01 2.49
N THR A 185 -10.28 9.34 1.44
CA THR A 185 -11.54 8.60 1.53
C THR A 185 -11.29 7.30 2.30
N PRO A 186 -12.08 6.99 3.33
CA PRO A 186 -11.95 5.72 4.05
C PRO A 186 -12.06 4.52 3.10
N ASN A 187 -11.16 3.54 3.22
CA ASN A 187 -11.12 2.40 2.30
C ASN A 187 -12.43 1.62 2.24
N ALA A 188 -13.20 1.57 3.33
CA ALA A 188 -14.52 0.94 3.35
C ALA A 188 -15.52 1.59 2.37
N VAL A 189 -15.43 2.91 2.17
CA VAL A 189 -16.26 3.64 1.20
C VAL A 189 -15.82 3.32 -0.22
N VAL A 190 -14.50 3.29 -0.47
CA VAL A 190 -13.92 2.91 -1.77
C VAL A 190 -14.33 1.48 -2.13
N TRP A 191 -14.23 0.56 -1.17
CA TRP A 191 -14.64 -0.83 -1.34
C TRP A 191 -16.13 -0.96 -1.65
N GLN A 192 -17.01 -0.20 -0.98
CA GLN A 192 -18.44 -0.23 -1.28
C GLN A 192 -18.73 0.25 -2.72
N ALA A 193 -18.06 1.32 -3.18
CA ALA A 193 -18.19 1.80 -4.55
C ALA A 193 -17.76 0.73 -5.57
N MET A 194 -16.62 0.06 -5.30
CA MET A 194 -16.11 -1.04 -6.12
C MET A 194 -17.09 -2.22 -6.19
N GLN A 195 -17.74 -2.56 -5.07
CA GLN A 195 -18.78 -3.59 -5.04
C GLN A 195 -20.01 -3.21 -5.86
N ASP A 196 -20.43 -1.95 -5.81
CA ASP A 196 -21.57 -1.44 -6.57
C ASP A 196 -21.28 -1.45 -8.08
N GLU A 197 -20.08 -1.05 -8.49
CA GLU A 197 -19.61 -1.12 -9.88
C GLU A 197 -19.54 -2.56 -10.40
N GLU A 198 -18.98 -3.47 -9.61
CA GLU A 198 -18.91 -4.90 -9.92
C GLU A 198 -20.33 -5.51 -10.05
N ALA A 199 -21.24 -5.16 -9.14
CA ALA A 199 -22.63 -5.60 -9.21
C ALA A 199 -23.34 -5.06 -10.46
N ALA A 200 -23.08 -3.81 -10.85
CA ALA A 200 -23.60 -3.21 -12.08
C ALA A 200 -23.05 -3.92 -13.33
N ARG A 201 -21.75 -4.25 -13.38
CA ARG A 201 -21.16 -5.01 -14.50
C ARG A 201 -21.82 -6.38 -14.63
N ARG A 202 -22.00 -7.10 -13.52
CA ARG A 202 -22.68 -8.41 -13.53
C ARG A 202 -24.11 -8.34 -14.05
N GLN A 203 -24.83 -7.24 -13.79
CA GLN A 203 -26.19 -7.02 -14.34
C GLN A 203 -26.19 -6.72 -15.84
N GLN A 204 -25.14 -6.07 -16.36
CA GLN A 204 -24.97 -5.80 -17.80
C GLN A 204 -24.59 -7.07 -18.60
N GLY A 205 -24.08 -8.09 -17.90
CA GLY A 205 -23.76 -9.41 -18.44
C GLY A 205 -22.26 -9.67 -18.42
N THR A 206 -21.87 -10.84 -17.90
CA THR A 206 -20.49 -11.34 -17.87
C THR A 206 -20.36 -12.61 -18.70
N ALA A 207 -19.12 -13.04 -18.95
CA ALA A 207 -18.85 -14.27 -19.70
C ALA A 207 -19.47 -15.50 -19.00
N ASP A 208 -19.96 -16.45 -19.80
CA ASP A 208 -20.43 -17.75 -19.29
C ASP A 208 -19.23 -18.60 -18.88
N LEU A 209 -19.12 -18.88 -17.58
CA LEU A 209 -18.02 -19.66 -16.98
C LEU A 209 -18.28 -21.17 -17.01
N THR A 210 -19.30 -21.65 -17.72
CA THR A 210 -19.54 -23.09 -17.89
C THR A 210 -18.33 -23.77 -18.55
N PRO A 211 -17.75 -24.82 -17.94
CA PRO A 211 -16.54 -25.45 -18.47
C PRO A 211 -16.71 -25.95 -19.91
N VAL A 212 -15.75 -25.61 -20.77
CA VAL A 212 -15.71 -26.12 -22.16
C VAL A 212 -15.23 -27.57 -22.14
N GLY A 213 -16.08 -28.50 -22.60
CA GLY A 213 -15.77 -29.93 -22.69
C GLY A 213 -14.83 -30.29 -23.85
N GLU A 214 -14.77 -31.58 -24.21
CA GLU A 214 -14.00 -32.02 -25.36
C GLU A 214 -14.56 -31.46 -26.67
N VAL A 215 -13.69 -30.88 -27.50
CA VAL A 215 -14.05 -30.28 -28.79
C VAL A 215 -13.19 -30.88 -29.91
N ALA A 216 -13.85 -31.26 -31.01
CA ALA A 216 -13.18 -31.71 -32.23
C ALA A 216 -12.49 -30.54 -32.97
N ASP A 217 -11.55 -30.84 -33.87
CA ASP A 217 -10.70 -29.83 -34.51
C ASP A 217 -11.48 -28.73 -35.25
N ASP A 218 -12.64 -29.05 -35.82
CA ASP A 218 -13.52 -28.12 -36.54
C ASP A 218 -14.23 -27.12 -35.60
N GLY A 219 -14.35 -27.43 -34.32
CA GLY A 219 -14.92 -26.57 -33.28
C GLY A 219 -13.92 -25.71 -32.50
N LEU A 220 -12.61 -25.93 -32.68
CA LEU A 220 -11.56 -25.31 -31.86
C LEU A 220 -11.58 -23.77 -31.90
N ALA A 221 -11.87 -23.17 -33.05
CA ALA A 221 -11.92 -21.71 -33.17
C ALA A 221 -12.96 -21.08 -32.24
N LYS A 222 -14.17 -21.69 -32.17
CA LYS A 222 -15.23 -21.22 -31.28
C LYS A 222 -14.89 -21.49 -29.82
N ALA A 223 -14.36 -22.68 -29.53
CA ALA A 223 -13.97 -23.07 -28.19
C ALA A 223 -12.87 -22.18 -27.60
N ASN A 224 -11.86 -21.82 -28.40
CA ASN A 224 -10.80 -20.90 -28.03
C ASN A 224 -11.33 -19.49 -27.73
N ALA A 225 -12.28 -18.99 -28.52
CA ALA A 225 -12.90 -17.69 -28.24
C ALA A 225 -13.69 -17.72 -26.92
N THR A 226 -14.39 -18.81 -26.63
CA THR A 226 -15.09 -18.98 -25.34
C THR A 226 -14.10 -19.08 -24.18
N LEU A 227 -13.04 -19.89 -24.29
CA LEU A 227 -12.02 -20.00 -23.25
C LEU A 227 -11.29 -18.69 -22.99
N GLN A 228 -11.01 -17.90 -24.03
CA GLN A 228 -10.42 -16.57 -23.86
C GLN A 228 -11.36 -15.66 -23.06
N ALA A 229 -12.64 -15.60 -23.43
CA ALA A 229 -13.62 -14.79 -22.69
C ALA A 229 -13.80 -15.26 -21.23
N GLN A 230 -13.72 -16.57 -20.98
CA GLN A 230 -13.73 -17.14 -19.62
C GLN A 230 -12.48 -16.75 -18.84
N LEU A 231 -11.31 -16.83 -19.48
CA LEU A 231 -10.04 -16.44 -18.86
C LEU A 231 -10.03 -14.95 -18.53
N ASP A 232 -10.48 -14.09 -19.45
CA ASP A 232 -10.57 -12.64 -19.23
C ASP A 232 -11.49 -12.32 -18.04
N GLU A 233 -12.63 -13.01 -17.91
CA GLU A 233 -13.53 -12.85 -16.76
C GLU A 233 -12.89 -13.35 -15.45
N VAL A 234 -12.24 -14.52 -15.44
CA VAL A 234 -11.59 -15.03 -14.23
C VAL A 234 -10.43 -14.14 -13.80
N LEU A 235 -9.63 -13.62 -14.74
CA LEU A 235 -8.57 -12.65 -14.45
C LEU A 235 -9.14 -11.36 -13.85
N HIS A 236 -10.25 -10.84 -14.40
CA HIS A 236 -10.95 -9.70 -13.81
C HIS A 236 -11.40 -10.02 -12.38
N GLN A 237 -12.01 -11.17 -12.14
CA GLN A 237 -12.47 -11.58 -10.81
C GLN A 237 -11.32 -11.74 -9.81
N ALA A 238 -10.17 -12.26 -10.26
CA ALA A 238 -8.98 -12.36 -9.43
C ALA A 238 -8.40 -10.99 -9.08
N SER A 239 -8.31 -10.06 -10.04
CA SER A 239 -7.90 -8.67 -9.80
C SER A 239 -8.84 -7.98 -8.81
N TYR A 240 -10.16 -8.10 -9.04
CA TYR A 240 -11.17 -7.54 -8.15
C TYR A 240 -11.06 -8.09 -6.72
N ALA A 241 -10.80 -9.39 -6.56
CA ALA A 241 -10.63 -10.01 -5.26
C ALA A 241 -9.39 -9.47 -4.53
N GLU A 242 -8.25 -9.39 -5.22
CA GLU A 242 -6.99 -8.88 -4.66
C GLU A 242 -7.06 -7.38 -4.34
N GLU A 243 -7.58 -6.55 -5.24
CA GLU A 243 -7.78 -5.11 -5.01
C GLU A 243 -8.71 -4.86 -3.81
N GLY A 244 -9.81 -5.62 -3.73
CA GLY A 244 -10.71 -5.58 -2.59
C GLY A 244 -10.04 -6.01 -1.28
N PHE A 245 -9.18 -7.02 -1.33
CA PHE A 245 -8.39 -7.48 -0.20
C PHE A 245 -7.44 -6.37 0.28
N LYS A 246 -6.68 -5.74 -0.63
CA LYS A 246 -5.78 -4.63 -0.30
C LYS A 246 -6.50 -3.48 0.39
N LEU A 247 -7.64 -3.05 -0.16
CA LEU A 247 -8.44 -1.97 0.43
C LEU A 247 -8.93 -2.31 1.84
N ARG A 248 -9.46 -3.53 2.06
CA ARG A 248 -10.04 -3.93 3.36
C ARG A 248 -9.01 -3.99 4.49
N TYR A 249 -7.74 -4.23 4.16
CA TYR A 249 -6.67 -4.46 5.12
C TYR A 249 -5.54 -3.42 5.03
N ASP A 250 -5.84 -2.25 4.43
CA ASP A 250 -4.92 -1.11 4.22
C ASP A 250 -3.54 -1.49 3.66
N LEU A 251 -3.52 -2.47 2.75
CA LEU A 251 -2.29 -2.91 2.09
C LEU A 251 -1.92 -1.99 0.93
N ASP A 252 -0.63 -1.98 0.58
CA ASP A 252 -0.12 -1.20 -0.53
C ASP A 252 -0.87 -1.53 -1.84
N PRO A 253 -1.52 -0.53 -2.48
CA PRO A 253 -2.29 -0.75 -3.69
C PRO A 253 -1.45 -1.19 -4.90
N PHE A 254 -0.13 -0.96 -4.87
CA PHE A 254 0.79 -1.33 -5.95
C PHE A 254 1.57 -2.63 -5.70
N ALA A 255 1.57 -3.14 -4.47
CA ALA A 255 2.17 -4.44 -4.17
C ALA A 255 1.31 -5.58 -4.74
N SER A 256 1.91 -6.73 -5.05
CA SER A 256 1.19 -7.94 -5.44
C SER A 256 1.11 -8.91 -4.27
N PHE A 257 -0.03 -9.58 -4.07
CA PHE A 257 -0.20 -10.55 -3.01
C PHE A 257 -0.60 -11.93 -3.55
N ASP A 258 -0.07 -12.98 -2.90
CA ASP A 258 -0.41 -14.37 -3.20
C ASP A 258 -1.32 -14.93 -2.09
N PRO A 259 -2.55 -15.36 -2.42
CA PRO A 259 -3.46 -15.90 -1.41
C PRO A 259 -2.91 -17.14 -0.68
N ASP A 260 -1.89 -17.82 -1.21
CA ASP A 260 -1.22 -18.93 -0.54
C ASP A 260 -0.25 -18.48 0.56
N THR A 261 0.29 -17.27 0.51
CA THR A 261 1.29 -16.77 1.48
C THR A 261 0.77 -15.71 2.43
N VAL A 262 -0.31 -14.98 2.08
CA VAL A 262 -0.79 -13.84 2.88
C VAL A 262 -1.04 -14.13 4.36
N LEU A 263 -1.41 -15.37 4.73
CA LEU A 263 -1.55 -15.73 6.14
C LEU A 263 -0.21 -15.85 6.86
N GLU A 264 0.81 -16.41 6.20
CA GLU A 264 2.17 -16.50 6.74
C GLU A 264 2.78 -15.09 6.84
N ASP A 265 2.58 -14.27 5.80
CA ASP A 265 3.02 -12.86 5.78
C ASP A 265 2.39 -12.10 6.97
N LEU A 266 1.09 -12.28 7.22
CA LEU A 266 0.41 -11.68 8.38
C LEU A 266 0.90 -12.24 9.74
N ASP A 267 1.35 -13.50 9.83
CA ASP A 267 1.99 -13.99 11.07
C ASP A 267 3.30 -13.22 11.32
N ALA A 268 4.12 -13.08 10.27
CA ALA A 268 5.39 -12.37 10.36
C ALA A 268 5.16 -10.90 10.75
N ASP A 269 4.23 -10.20 10.12
CA ASP A 269 3.90 -8.81 10.44
C ASP A 269 3.46 -8.64 11.89
N ILE A 270 2.65 -9.57 12.42
CA ILE A 270 2.21 -9.56 13.81
C ILE A 270 3.41 -9.76 14.75
N GLU A 271 4.32 -10.68 14.46
CA GLU A 271 5.52 -10.92 15.26
C GLU A 271 6.46 -9.70 15.24
N ASP A 272 6.69 -9.12 14.07
CA ASP A 272 7.54 -7.94 13.87
C ASP A 272 6.99 -6.72 14.62
N ILE A 273 5.69 -6.46 14.52
CA ILE A 273 5.07 -5.33 15.24
C ILE A 273 5.09 -5.57 16.76
N GLN A 274 4.91 -6.81 17.23
CA GLN A 274 5.04 -7.12 18.66
C GLN A 274 6.47 -6.88 19.18
N GLU A 275 7.49 -7.23 18.41
CA GLU A 275 8.87 -6.92 18.76
C GLU A 275 9.11 -5.41 18.77
N TYR A 276 8.70 -4.71 17.71
CA TYR A 276 8.86 -3.27 17.60
C TYR A 276 8.16 -2.52 18.74
N ILE A 277 6.92 -2.89 19.08
CA ILE A 277 6.20 -2.29 20.23
C ILE A 277 6.98 -2.48 21.53
N ARG A 278 7.50 -3.69 21.80
CA ARG A 278 8.26 -3.95 23.04
C ARG A 278 9.52 -3.09 23.13
N GLU A 279 10.23 -2.94 22.02
CA GLU A 279 11.41 -2.07 21.96
C GLU A 279 11.03 -0.61 22.19
N LEU A 280 10.01 -0.12 21.46
CA LEU A 280 9.56 1.25 21.54
C LEU A 280 9.02 1.61 22.93
N GLU A 281 8.27 0.71 23.57
CA GLU A 281 7.81 0.89 24.95
C GLU A 281 8.98 1.06 25.92
N HIS A 282 10.00 0.22 25.79
CA HIS A 282 11.19 0.30 26.62
C HIS A 282 11.94 1.61 26.41
N GLU A 283 12.07 2.09 25.17
CA GLU A 283 12.69 3.38 24.86
C GLU A 283 11.90 4.57 25.42
N VAL A 284 10.59 4.60 25.20
CA VAL A 284 9.69 5.66 25.70
C VAL A 284 9.79 5.78 27.22
N MET A 285 9.90 4.67 27.96
CA MET A 285 10.07 4.69 29.42
C MET A 285 11.36 5.42 29.86
N GLN A 286 12.41 5.38 29.03
CA GLN A 286 13.71 5.99 29.33
C GLN A 286 13.80 7.47 28.95
N PHE A 287 12.91 7.97 28.10
CA PHE A 287 12.98 9.36 27.59
C PHE A 287 12.68 10.44 28.63
N SER A 288 12.28 10.05 29.86
CA SER A 288 12.26 10.96 31.00
C SER A 288 13.67 11.37 31.47
N ASP A 289 14.71 10.58 31.16
CA ASP A 289 16.10 10.90 31.44
C ASP A 289 16.76 11.58 30.24
N GLN A 290 17.27 12.79 30.46
CA GLN A 290 17.91 13.60 29.43
C GLN A 290 19.13 12.93 28.80
N ALA A 291 19.95 12.23 29.59
CA ALA A 291 21.16 11.57 29.09
C ALA A 291 20.81 10.38 28.21
N LEU A 292 19.79 9.60 28.61
CA LEU A 292 19.31 8.45 27.82
C LEU A 292 18.69 8.91 26.50
N LEU A 293 17.80 9.90 26.53
CA LEU A 293 17.22 10.47 25.30
C LEU A 293 18.30 10.99 24.35
N LYS A 294 19.30 11.74 24.85
CA LYS A 294 20.41 12.21 24.01
C LYS A 294 21.28 11.08 23.48
N GLY A 295 21.43 9.99 24.23
CA GLY A 295 22.11 8.78 23.80
C GLY A 295 21.38 8.14 22.61
N TRP A 296 20.07 7.97 22.75
CA TRP A 296 19.19 7.43 21.72
C TRP A 296 19.19 8.28 20.45
N LEU A 297 18.99 9.61 20.55
CA LEU A 297 19.03 10.51 19.38
C LEU A 297 20.34 10.42 18.60
N LYS A 298 21.47 10.18 19.29
CA LYS A 298 22.78 10.00 18.65
C LYS A 298 22.93 8.65 17.98
N ALA A 299 22.33 7.59 18.53
CA ALA A 299 22.32 6.27 17.93
C ALA A 299 21.49 6.30 16.64
N MET A 300 20.26 6.81 16.72
CA MET A 300 19.35 6.98 15.59
C MET A 300 20.01 7.76 14.42
N LYS A 301 20.61 8.93 14.69
CA LYS A 301 21.32 9.70 13.67
C LYS A 301 22.47 8.95 13.00
N ARG A 302 23.15 8.06 13.74
CA ARG A 302 24.27 7.27 13.19
C ARG A 302 23.76 6.15 12.29
N GLU A 303 22.62 5.59 12.64
CA GLU A 303 21.94 4.56 11.87
C GLU A 303 21.40 5.11 10.57
N ILE A 304 20.65 6.22 10.59
CA ILE A 304 20.20 6.94 9.39
C ILE A 304 21.39 7.23 8.47
N ALA A 305 22.44 7.86 9.00
CA ALA A 305 23.64 8.15 8.21
C ALA A 305 24.38 6.89 7.74
N ALA A 306 24.15 5.72 8.35
CA ALA A 306 24.72 4.45 7.90
C ALA A 306 23.92 3.82 6.77
N ILE A 307 22.60 3.96 6.80
CA ILE A 307 21.67 3.57 5.74
C ILE A 307 21.95 4.40 4.48
N GLU A 308 21.95 5.74 4.59
CA GLU A 308 22.26 6.64 3.47
C GLU A 308 23.64 6.35 2.83
N ARG A 309 24.61 5.89 3.63
CA ARG A 309 25.95 5.52 3.14
C ARG A 309 26.02 4.18 2.43
N ARG A 310 25.04 3.30 2.66
CA ARG A 310 24.87 2.02 1.94
C ARG A 310 24.15 2.29 0.63
N GLU A 311 23.03 3.01 0.68
CA GLU A 311 22.24 3.40 -0.49
C GLU A 311 23.06 4.27 -1.46
N GLY A 312 23.72 5.32 -0.97
CA GLY A 312 24.62 6.15 -1.79
C GLY A 312 25.95 5.48 -2.18
N ARG A 313 26.13 4.19 -1.88
CA ARG A 313 27.21 3.35 -2.42
C ARG A 313 26.71 2.36 -3.48
N GLU A 314 25.40 2.16 -3.54
CA GLU A 314 24.73 1.25 -4.45
C GLU A 314 24.19 1.98 -5.70
N GLY A 315 24.00 3.31 -5.63
CA GLY A 315 23.91 4.22 -6.80
C GLY A 315 25.26 4.71 -7.34
#